data_AF-X1RUQ4-F1
#
_entry.id   AF-X1RUQ4-F1
#
_cell.length_a   1.000
_cell.length_b   1.000
_cell.length_c   1.000
_cell.angle_alpha   90.00
_cell.angle_beta   90.00
_cell.angle_gamma   90.00
#
_symmetry.space_group_name_H-M   'P 1'
#
loop_
_entity.id
_entity.type
_entity.pdbx_description
1 polymer ?
#
loop_
_entity_poly.entity_id
_entity_poly.type
_entity_poly.pdbx_seq_one_letter_code
_entity_poly.pdbx_strand_id
1 'polypeptide(L)'
;MEHFEMRLLADYTHTGVQAADTVAKPSPSDVGGELEKDESAEVVFAEVVQSPVAGGGEEILKKIIPVLDGEKYGSYVSLSGTLSTVMAPPKRSIWAGKLFSFGTPQSNNAMLSTTLKYSEHISFECLAGAGGITGDYRIRLWGFVYKENELPAVFGTMVFPARLIVERARNRVVPTAKEPIPVNGKTWKTLPGGKDQAIPKINPFVRYAFNKLATDGKSGDYQFRYTTGNVDESDEEMYFDFDALDALLVLGLGIRADVPGHLAETALLIAGDYHPKGLIPTTLADNPLHFG
;
A
#
# COMPACT_ATOMS: atom_id res chain seq x y z
N MET A 1 19.39 -1.45 26.21
CA MET A 1 18.50 -1.22 25.07
C MET A 1 17.59 -2.43 25.04
N GLU A 2 16.30 -2.23 25.21
CA GLU A 2 15.34 -3.33 25.07
C GLU A 2 15.38 -3.86 23.63
N HIS A 3 15.10 -5.15 23.44
CA HIS A 3 15.02 -5.72 22.11
C HIS A 3 13.79 -5.14 21.41
N PHE A 4 13.99 -4.47 20.25
CA PHE A 4 12.87 -4.05 19.41
C PHE A 4 12.28 -5.28 18.73
N GLU A 5 11.13 -5.73 19.24
CA GLU A 5 10.38 -6.83 18.67
C GLU A 5 9.23 -6.32 17.81
N MET A 6 8.98 -7.04 16.72
CA MET A 6 7.84 -6.76 15.87
C MET A 6 6.55 -7.08 16.65
N ARG A 7 5.67 -6.09 16.75
CA ARG A 7 4.42 -6.18 17.49
C ARG A 7 3.22 -5.90 16.59
N LEU A 8 2.06 -6.38 17.04
CA LEU A 8 0.78 -6.06 16.46
C LEU A 8 0.42 -4.63 16.89
N LEU A 9 0.30 -3.72 15.93
CA LEU A 9 0.03 -2.30 16.16
C LEU A 9 -1.44 -1.95 16.06
N ALA A 10 -2.20 -2.70 15.27
CA ALA A 10 -3.65 -2.60 15.21
C ALA A 10 -4.25 -3.95 14.81
N ASP A 11 -5.37 -4.32 15.43
CA ASP A 11 -6.14 -5.53 15.10
C ASP A 11 -7.63 -5.19 15.11
N TYR A 12 -8.22 -5.09 13.92
CA TYR A 12 -9.62 -4.77 13.74
C TYR A 12 -10.39 -5.98 13.27
N THR A 13 -11.45 -6.37 13.99
CA THR A 13 -12.45 -7.33 13.52
C THR A 13 -13.78 -6.60 13.40
N HIS A 14 -14.26 -6.43 12.17
CA HIS A 14 -15.63 -5.99 11.94
C HIS A 14 -16.56 -7.17 12.12
N THR A 15 -17.57 -7.01 12.96
CA THR A 15 -18.62 -8.02 13.16
C THR A 15 -19.96 -7.52 12.67
N GLY A 16 -20.71 -8.39 11.99
CA GLY A 16 -22.07 -8.08 11.53
C GLY A 16 -22.11 -7.30 10.21
N VAL A 17 -23.31 -6.80 9.88
CA VAL A 17 -23.62 -6.25 8.55
C VAL A 17 -23.04 -4.84 8.39
N GLN A 18 -22.28 -4.63 7.31
CA GLN A 18 -21.94 -3.32 6.78
C GLN A 18 -22.77 -3.06 5.52
N ALA A 19 -23.52 -1.97 5.50
CA ALA A 19 -24.37 -1.64 4.35
C ALA A 19 -23.54 -1.34 3.08
N ALA A 20 -24.15 -1.56 1.91
CA ALA A 20 -23.53 -1.27 0.62
C ALA A 20 -22.99 0.15 0.54
N ASP A 21 -21.79 0.30 -0.03
CA ASP A 21 -21.10 1.58 -0.27
C ASP A 21 -20.92 2.45 0.99
N THR A 22 -20.95 1.84 2.18
CA THR A 22 -20.68 2.53 3.45
C THR A 22 -19.26 2.28 3.93
N VAL A 23 -18.72 3.25 4.67
CA VAL A 23 -17.37 3.18 5.25
C VAL A 23 -17.47 2.87 6.73
N ALA A 24 -16.89 1.74 7.16
CA ALA A 24 -16.62 1.49 8.56
C ALA A 24 -15.36 2.25 9.00
N LYS A 25 -15.45 2.93 10.14
CA LYS A 25 -14.41 3.81 10.68
C LYS A 25 -14.18 3.50 12.16
N PRO A 26 -13.57 2.36 12.49
CA PRO A 26 -13.24 2.08 13.88
C PRO A 26 -12.38 3.21 14.46
N SER A 27 -12.60 3.52 15.73
CA SER A 27 -11.71 4.43 16.45
C SER A 27 -10.36 3.77 16.72
N PRO A 28 -9.29 4.54 17.02
CA PRO A 28 -8.02 3.93 17.38
C PRO A 28 -8.10 2.96 18.57
N SER A 29 -8.98 3.22 19.53
CA SER A 29 -9.19 2.32 20.67
C SER A 29 -9.86 1.01 20.27
N ASP A 30 -10.79 1.03 19.31
CA ASP A 30 -11.45 -0.18 18.77
C ASP A 30 -10.45 -1.17 18.13
N VAL A 31 -9.29 -0.66 17.70
CA VAL A 31 -8.26 -1.47 17.01
C VAL A 31 -6.99 -1.67 17.84
N GLY A 32 -6.92 -1.11 19.05
CA GLY A 32 -5.71 -1.10 19.88
C GLY A 32 -4.55 -0.30 19.28
N GLY A 33 -4.86 0.72 18.46
CA GLY A 33 -3.91 1.51 17.68
C GLY A 33 -3.35 2.73 18.38
N GLU A 34 -3.62 2.92 19.68
CA GLU A 34 -3.13 4.04 20.48
C GLU A 34 -1.71 3.76 21.00
N LEU A 35 -0.86 4.79 20.98
CA LEU A 35 0.47 4.73 21.58
C LEU A 35 0.46 5.31 22.99
N GLU A 36 1.41 4.86 23.81
CA GLU A 36 1.68 5.54 25.08
C GLU A 36 2.32 6.91 24.83
N LYS A 37 2.37 7.73 25.87
CA LYS A 37 3.10 8.99 25.83
C LYS A 37 4.60 8.72 25.54
N ASP A 38 5.20 9.59 24.74
CA ASP A 38 6.61 9.56 24.36
C ASP A 38 6.98 8.27 23.58
N GLU A 39 6.02 7.72 22.84
CA GLU A 39 6.21 6.63 21.89
C GLU A 39 6.09 7.09 20.43
N SER A 40 6.73 6.35 19.54
CA SER A 40 6.64 6.55 18.10
C SER A 40 6.66 5.21 17.41
N ALA A 41 5.84 5.06 16.37
CA ALA A 41 5.61 3.78 15.72
C ALA A 41 5.84 3.81 14.22
N GLU A 42 6.29 2.69 13.66
CA GLU A 42 6.32 2.44 12.23
C GLU A 42 5.59 1.15 11.86
N VAL A 43 4.65 1.23 10.92
CA VAL A 43 3.97 0.07 10.34
C VAL A 43 4.77 -0.47 9.16
N VAL A 44 5.08 -1.76 9.22
CA VAL A 44 5.90 -2.46 8.23
C VAL A 44 5.02 -3.11 7.16
N PHE A 45 3.94 -3.76 7.56
CA PHE A 45 3.01 -4.41 6.62
C PHE A 45 1.61 -4.55 7.22
N ALA A 46 0.65 -4.82 6.34
CA ALA A 46 -0.74 -5.10 6.68
C ALA A 46 -1.07 -6.57 6.36
N GLU A 47 -2.04 -7.13 7.06
CA GLU A 47 -2.64 -8.43 6.77
C GLU A 47 -4.16 -8.33 6.79
N VAL A 48 -4.80 -8.85 5.75
CA VAL A 48 -6.21 -9.20 5.74
C VAL A 48 -6.28 -10.65 6.20
N VAL A 49 -6.52 -10.83 7.50
CA VAL A 49 -6.52 -12.15 8.15
C VAL A 49 -7.76 -12.95 7.78
N GLN A 50 -8.86 -12.23 7.61
CA GLN A 50 -10.16 -12.76 7.22
C GLN A 50 -10.81 -11.77 6.27
N SER A 51 -11.03 -12.20 5.05
CA SER A 51 -11.88 -11.49 4.08
C SER A 51 -13.34 -11.87 4.32
N PRO A 52 -14.29 -10.96 4.03
CA PRO A 52 -15.70 -11.25 4.22
C PRO A 52 -16.21 -12.25 3.18
N VAL A 53 -16.82 -13.33 3.66
CA VAL A 53 -17.40 -14.41 2.85
C VAL A 53 -18.71 -14.81 3.49
N ALA A 54 -19.80 -14.83 2.71
CA ALA A 54 -21.13 -15.21 3.18
C ALA A 54 -21.79 -16.18 2.20
N GLY A 55 -22.46 -17.22 2.71
CA GLY A 55 -23.19 -18.18 1.88
C GLY A 55 -22.34 -18.91 0.84
N GLY A 56 -21.01 -18.96 1.02
CA GLY A 56 -20.06 -19.54 0.06
C GLY A 56 -19.61 -18.59 -1.06
N GLY A 57 -20.10 -17.35 -1.07
CA GLY A 57 -19.67 -16.28 -1.98
C GLY A 57 -18.73 -15.29 -1.30
N GLU A 58 -17.74 -14.83 -2.05
CA GLU A 58 -16.91 -13.70 -1.64
C GLU A 58 -17.73 -12.40 -1.62
N GLU A 59 -17.52 -11.58 -0.60
CA GLU A 59 -18.06 -10.23 -0.51
C GLU A 59 -16.95 -9.20 -0.77
N ILE A 60 -17.30 -8.07 -1.37
CA ILE A 60 -16.32 -7.07 -1.81
C ILE A 60 -16.04 -6.11 -0.67
N LEU A 61 -14.95 -6.34 0.08
CA LEU A 61 -14.34 -5.30 0.91
C LEU A 61 -13.44 -4.47 0.02
N LYS A 62 -14.05 -3.43 -0.57
CA LYS A 62 -13.46 -2.65 -1.66
C LYS A 62 -12.11 -2.10 -1.21
N LYS A 63 -12.09 -1.23 -0.20
CA LYS A 63 -10.88 -0.50 0.23
C LYS A 63 -10.61 -0.64 1.71
N ILE A 64 -9.33 -0.71 2.04
CA ILE A 64 -8.79 -0.57 3.39
C ILE A 64 -7.73 0.54 3.32
N ILE A 65 -8.00 1.65 3.99
CA ILE A 65 -7.14 2.84 4.02
C ILE A 65 -6.62 3.04 5.44
N PRO A 66 -5.29 3.01 5.65
CA PRO A 66 -4.70 3.39 6.94
C PRO A 66 -4.96 4.88 7.25
N VAL A 67 -5.26 5.16 8.53
CA VAL A 67 -5.41 6.52 9.06
C VAL A 67 -4.34 6.74 10.12
N LEU A 68 -3.39 7.62 9.84
CA LEU A 68 -2.22 7.91 10.68
C LEU A 68 -2.44 9.25 11.40
N ASP A 69 -2.50 9.26 12.73
CA ASP A 69 -2.68 10.47 13.54
C ASP A 69 -3.81 11.38 13.01
N GLY A 70 -4.93 10.76 12.62
CA GLY A 70 -6.13 11.43 12.11
C GLY A 70 -6.13 11.72 10.61
N GLU A 71 -5.03 11.48 9.90
CA GLU A 71 -4.91 11.75 8.47
C GLU A 71 -5.03 10.47 7.64
N LYS A 72 -5.91 10.49 6.62
CA LYS A 72 -6.08 9.36 5.71
C LYS A 72 -4.89 9.25 4.78
N TYR A 73 -4.33 8.06 4.67
CA TYR A 73 -3.19 7.78 3.79
C TYR A 73 -3.59 7.22 2.41
N GLY A 74 -4.87 7.34 2.05
CA GLY A 74 -5.47 6.68 0.87
C GLY A 74 -4.94 7.15 -0.49
N SER A 75 -4.32 8.33 -0.56
CA SER A 75 -3.64 8.80 -1.78
C SER A 75 -2.42 7.94 -2.13
N TYR A 76 -1.78 7.35 -1.12
CA TYR A 76 -0.57 6.55 -1.27
C TYR A 76 -0.82 5.05 -1.06
N VAL A 77 -1.64 4.68 -0.08
CA VAL A 77 -1.91 3.29 0.29
C VAL A 77 -3.40 3.02 0.29
N SER A 78 -3.83 2.19 -0.66
CA SER A 78 -5.16 1.59 -0.72
C SER A 78 -5.01 0.09 -0.92
N LEU A 79 -5.53 -0.69 0.03
CA LEU A 79 -5.48 -2.15 -0.01
C LEU A 79 -6.87 -2.70 -0.31
N SER A 80 -6.93 -3.79 -1.06
CA SER A 80 -8.18 -4.55 -1.21
C SER A 80 -8.31 -5.59 -0.11
N GLY A 81 -9.50 -5.68 0.48
CA GLY A 81 -9.86 -6.69 1.48
C GLY A 81 -10.53 -7.93 0.90
N THR A 82 -10.83 -7.91 -0.40
CA THR A 82 -11.50 -8.96 -1.17
C THR A 82 -10.60 -10.22 -1.21
N LEU A 83 -11.12 -11.36 -0.74
CA LEU A 83 -10.44 -12.66 -0.64
C LEU A 83 -9.60 -13.05 -1.88
N SER A 84 -10.16 -12.90 -3.07
CA SER A 84 -9.55 -13.29 -4.34
C SER A 84 -8.43 -12.34 -4.77
N THR A 85 -8.34 -11.14 -4.22
CA THR A 85 -7.23 -10.24 -4.55
C THR A 85 -5.92 -10.69 -3.95
N VAL A 86 -5.96 -11.28 -2.74
CA VAL A 86 -4.78 -11.74 -2.00
C VAL A 86 -3.71 -10.64 -1.93
N MET A 87 -4.12 -9.38 -1.82
CA MET A 87 -3.22 -8.22 -1.90
C MET A 87 -2.37 -8.04 -0.64
N ALA A 88 -2.93 -8.38 0.52
CA ALA A 88 -2.24 -8.35 1.81
C ALA A 88 -2.57 -9.64 2.59
N PRO A 89 -2.10 -10.82 2.13
CA PRO A 89 -2.47 -12.08 2.74
C PRO A 89 -1.84 -12.23 4.14
N PRO A 90 -2.38 -13.12 4.99
CA PRO A 90 -1.71 -13.49 6.23
C PRO A 90 -0.32 -14.04 5.94
N LYS A 91 0.69 -13.70 6.73
CA LYS A 91 2.09 -14.14 6.57
C LYS A 91 2.23 -15.65 6.45
N ARG A 92 1.39 -16.42 7.16
CA ARG A 92 1.34 -17.90 7.10
C ARG A 92 0.94 -18.45 5.73
N SER A 93 0.30 -17.64 4.90
CA SER A 93 -0.20 -17.99 3.57
C SER A 93 0.76 -17.57 2.44
N ILE A 94 1.92 -16.98 2.78
CA ILE A 94 2.90 -16.49 1.81
C ILE A 94 3.92 -17.59 1.50
N TRP A 95 3.94 -18.02 0.24
CA TRP A 95 4.95 -18.94 -0.26
C TRP A 95 6.30 -18.22 -0.43
N ALA A 96 7.41 -18.89 -0.11
CA ALA A 96 8.79 -18.37 -0.25
C ALA A 96 9.09 -17.06 0.53
N GLY A 97 8.23 -16.67 1.47
CA GLY A 97 8.52 -15.63 2.45
C GLY A 97 8.66 -14.21 1.88
N LYS A 98 8.23 -13.96 0.63
CA LYS A 98 8.24 -12.62 0.04
C LYS A 98 7.01 -11.83 0.49
N LEU A 99 7.09 -11.31 1.72
CA LEU A 99 6.08 -10.45 2.28
C LEU A 99 6.17 -9.04 1.67
N PHE A 100 5.06 -8.55 1.12
CA PHE A 100 4.94 -7.14 0.78
C PHE A 100 5.09 -6.29 2.06
N SER A 101 5.93 -5.25 1.97
CA SER A 101 6.15 -4.32 3.05
C SER A 101 6.16 -2.89 2.52
N PHE A 102 5.62 -1.96 3.32
CA PHE A 102 5.65 -0.54 3.03
C PHE A 102 7.08 0.02 3.00
N GLY A 103 8.02 -0.59 3.71
CA GLY A 103 9.42 -0.18 3.72
C GLY A 103 10.26 -1.08 4.63
N THR A 104 11.56 -0.82 4.66
CA THR A 104 12.48 -1.44 5.60
C THR A 104 12.44 -0.70 6.94
N PRO A 105 12.00 -1.35 8.04
CA PRO A 105 12.03 -0.75 9.36
C PRO A 105 13.47 -0.49 9.82
N GLN A 106 13.64 0.39 10.81
CA GLN A 106 14.96 0.70 11.41
C GLN A 106 16.02 1.18 10.41
N SER A 107 15.59 1.61 9.23
CA SER A 107 16.48 2.11 8.18
C SER A 107 16.63 3.63 8.27
N ASN A 108 17.87 4.10 8.12
CA ASN A 108 18.18 5.53 7.99
C ASN A 108 18.33 5.97 6.52
N ASN A 109 18.08 5.06 5.57
CA ASN A 109 18.02 5.38 4.15
C ASN A 109 16.59 5.78 3.79
N ALA A 110 16.42 7.03 3.35
CA ALA A 110 15.12 7.60 3.05
C ALA A 110 14.28 6.83 2.02
N MET A 111 14.92 6.09 1.08
CA MET A 111 14.19 5.26 0.09
C MET A 111 13.67 3.95 0.63
N LEU A 112 14.29 3.46 1.70
CA LEU A 112 13.92 2.20 2.31
C LEU A 112 13.02 2.46 3.52
N SER A 113 13.22 3.56 4.24
CA SER A 113 12.48 3.91 5.44
C SER A 113 11.07 4.45 5.15
N THR A 114 10.33 3.83 4.24
CA THR A 114 8.97 4.24 3.80
C THR A 114 7.84 3.52 4.55
N THR A 115 8.15 2.87 5.66
CA THR A 115 7.14 2.39 6.63
C THR A 115 6.20 3.51 7.05
N LEU A 116 4.94 3.19 7.38
CA LEU A 116 3.95 4.20 7.77
C LEU A 116 4.27 4.70 9.18
N LYS A 117 4.54 5.99 9.35
CA LYS A 117 4.98 6.57 10.63
C LYS A 117 3.87 7.37 11.30
N TYR A 118 3.64 7.10 12.57
CA TYR A 118 2.67 7.80 13.41
C TYR A 118 3.21 7.96 14.85
N SER A 119 2.73 8.97 15.57
CA SER A 119 3.20 9.30 16.92
C SER A 119 2.14 9.25 18.01
N GLU A 120 0.86 9.17 17.64
CA GLU A 120 -0.26 9.21 18.60
C GLU A 120 -1.15 7.99 18.42
N HIS A 121 -1.68 7.79 17.21
CA HIS A 121 -2.63 6.72 16.98
C HIS A 121 -2.76 6.30 15.51
N ILE A 122 -3.20 5.05 15.31
CA ILE A 122 -3.51 4.50 13.99
C ILE A 122 -4.90 3.85 13.98
N SER A 123 -5.59 3.93 12.84
CA SER A 123 -6.83 3.19 12.57
C SER A 123 -7.02 2.89 11.07
N PHE A 124 -8.22 2.48 10.68
CA PHE A 124 -8.61 2.14 9.31
C PHE A 124 -9.86 2.90 8.88
N GLU A 125 -9.99 3.10 7.57
CA GLU A 125 -11.29 3.22 6.91
C GLU A 125 -11.49 2.02 5.99
N CYS A 126 -12.62 1.33 6.15
CA CYS A 126 -12.96 0.11 5.41
C CYS A 126 -14.23 0.35 4.59
N LEU A 127 -14.12 0.40 3.27
CA LEU A 127 -15.25 0.64 2.36
C LEU A 127 -15.83 -0.69 1.88
N ALA A 128 -17.11 -0.94 2.17
CA ALA A 128 -17.86 -2.02 1.56
C ALA A 128 -18.17 -1.70 0.09
N GLY A 129 -18.15 -2.72 -0.77
CA GLY A 129 -18.64 -2.57 -2.15
C GLY A 129 -20.16 -2.49 -2.24
N ALA A 130 -20.67 -2.41 -3.48
CA ALA A 130 -22.08 -2.23 -3.78
C ALA A 130 -23.01 -3.36 -3.26
N GLY A 131 -22.47 -4.54 -2.98
CA GLY A 131 -23.21 -5.66 -2.38
C GLY A 131 -23.37 -5.57 -0.85
N GLY A 132 -22.67 -4.65 -0.19
CA GLY A 132 -22.50 -4.66 1.26
C GLY A 132 -21.62 -5.83 1.73
N ILE A 133 -21.50 -5.95 3.05
CA ILE A 133 -20.81 -7.05 3.74
C ILE A 133 -21.75 -7.62 4.77
N THR A 134 -21.90 -8.94 4.80
CA THR A 134 -22.69 -9.65 5.81
C THR A 134 -21.84 -10.60 6.66
N GLY A 135 -20.69 -11.03 6.15
CA GLY A 135 -19.70 -11.81 6.88
C GLY A 135 -18.69 -10.94 7.63
N ASP A 136 -18.08 -11.50 8.67
CA ASP A 136 -17.03 -10.81 9.42
C ASP A 136 -15.73 -10.70 8.60
N TYR A 137 -14.98 -9.62 8.83
CA TYR A 137 -13.64 -9.44 8.28
C TYR A 137 -12.66 -8.97 9.34
N ARG A 138 -11.38 -9.28 9.16
CA ARG A 138 -10.31 -8.97 10.10
C ARG A 138 -9.06 -8.47 9.42
N ILE A 139 -8.54 -7.35 9.90
CA ILE A 139 -7.39 -6.63 9.37
C ILE A 139 -6.38 -6.40 10.51
N ARG A 140 -5.10 -6.58 10.22
CA ARG A 140 -4.00 -6.34 11.15
C ARG A 140 -2.92 -5.46 10.55
N LEU A 141 -2.30 -4.63 11.39
CA LEU A 141 -1.10 -3.88 11.07
C LEU A 141 0.04 -4.31 12.00
N TRP A 142 1.19 -4.62 11.41
CA TRP A 142 2.37 -5.08 12.14
C TRP A 142 3.51 -4.10 11.98
N GLY A 143 4.29 -3.94 13.04
CA GLY A 143 5.44 -3.05 13.00
C GLY A 143 6.17 -2.94 14.32
N PHE A 144 6.81 -1.79 14.54
CA PHE A 144 7.66 -1.54 15.69
C PHE A 144 7.25 -0.26 16.39
N VAL A 145 7.53 -0.20 17.68
CA VAL A 145 7.40 1.02 18.47
C VAL A 145 8.65 1.26 19.28
N TYR A 146 8.94 2.53 19.42
CA TYR A 146 10.15 3.07 20.00
C TYR A 146 9.75 4.05 21.08
N LYS A 147 10.50 4.08 22.18
CA LYS A 147 10.50 5.25 23.05
C LYS A 147 11.22 6.39 22.33
N GLU A 148 10.71 7.61 22.43
CA GLU A 148 11.25 8.77 21.69
C GLU A 148 12.74 9.03 21.97
N ASN A 149 13.20 8.73 23.18
CA ASN A 149 14.60 8.87 23.59
C ASN A 149 15.55 7.81 22.97
N GLU A 150 15.01 6.72 22.42
CA GLU A 150 15.79 5.67 21.76
C GLU A 150 15.94 5.91 20.25
N LEU A 151 15.04 6.71 19.65
CA LEU A 151 15.03 7.02 18.22
C LEU A 151 16.39 7.49 17.67
N PRO A 152 17.14 8.40 18.34
CA PRO A 152 18.46 8.80 17.85
C PRO A 152 19.48 7.66 17.85
N ALA A 153 19.37 6.69 18.77
CA ALA A 153 20.28 5.55 18.83
C ALA A 153 19.95 4.51 17.75
N VAL A 154 18.67 4.32 17.43
CA VAL A 154 18.23 3.37 16.40
C VAL A 154 18.50 3.87 14.99
N PHE A 155 18.11 5.12 14.69
CA PHE A 155 18.14 5.65 13.32
C PHE A 155 19.26 6.66 13.08
N GLY A 156 19.71 7.36 14.13
CA GLY A 156 20.65 8.47 14.00
C GLY A 156 20.05 9.64 13.21
N THR A 157 20.57 9.85 12.00
CA THR A 157 20.08 10.88 11.08
C THR A 157 19.56 10.22 9.82
N MET A 158 18.37 10.62 9.39
CA MET A 158 17.82 10.20 8.11
C MET A 158 18.60 10.87 6.98
N VAL A 159 19.20 10.05 6.11
CA VAL A 159 20.07 10.53 5.04
C VAL A 159 19.31 10.55 3.72
N PHE A 160 19.38 11.69 3.03
CA PHE A 160 18.86 11.87 1.68
C PHE A 160 20.04 11.99 0.70
N PRO A 161 20.40 10.93 -0.03
CA PRO A 161 21.45 11.01 -1.03
C PRO A 161 21.06 11.97 -2.16
N ALA A 162 22.00 12.79 -2.62
CA ALA A 162 21.78 13.79 -3.69
C ALA A 162 21.23 13.19 -5.00
N ARG A 163 21.49 11.89 -5.21
CA ARG A 163 20.89 11.07 -6.27
C ARG A 163 20.23 9.87 -5.61
N LEU A 164 18.91 9.92 -5.49
CA LEU A 164 18.14 8.97 -4.71
C LEU A 164 17.78 7.73 -5.49
N ILE A 165 17.55 7.87 -6.80
CA ILE A 165 17.35 6.74 -7.70
C ILE A 165 18.25 6.93 -8.91
N VAL A 166 19.09 5.92 -9.18
CA VAL A 166 19.82 5.79 -10.45
C VAL A 166 19.22 4.57 -11.15
N GLU A 167 18.31 4.83 -12.08
CA GLU A 167 17.69 3.80 -12.91
C GLU A 167 18.62 3.54 -14.10
N ARG A 168 19.45 2.51 -13.96
CA ARG A 168 20.53 2.22 -14.90
C ARG A 168 20.02 1.74 -16.26
N ALA A 169 18.87 1.06 -16.32
CA ALA A 169 18.38 0.48 -17.56
C ALA A 169 17.96 1.56 -18.58
N ARG A 170 17.41 2.68 -18.11
CA ARG A 170 17.08 3.86 -18.95
C ARG A 170 18.04 5.03 -18.76
N ASN A 171 19.13 4.85 -18.02
CA ASN A 171 20.10 5.89 -17.68
C ASN A 171 19.44 7.15 -17.09
N ARG A 172 18.44 6.99 -16.21
CA ARG A 172 17.74 8.09 -15.55
C ARG A 172 18.23 8.27 -14.12
N VAL A 173 18.31 9.52 -13.69
CA VAL A 173 18.63 9.89 -12.31
C VAL A 173 17.48 10.73 -11.77
N VAL A 174 16.95 10.36 -10.62
CA VAL A 174 16.00 11.18 -9.85
C VAL A 174 16.80 11.92 -8.78
N PRO A 175 17.08 13.22 -8.98
CA PRO A 175 17.74 14.02 -7.96
C PRO A 175 16.79 14.25 -6.79
N THR A 176 17.34 14.39 -5.60
CA THR A 176 16.59 14.90 -4.44
C THR A 176 17.51 15.77 -3.63
N ALA A 177 17.08 17.02 -3.46
CA ALA A 177 17.72 17.96 -2.58
C ALA A 177 16.84 18.08 -1.34
N LYS A 178 17.16 17.31 -0.31
CA LYS A 178 16.52 17.38 1.01
C LYS A 178 17.61 17.28 2.07
N GLU A 179 17.56 18.18 3.05
CA GLU A 179 18.55 18.18 4.12
C GLU A 179 18.39 16.93 5.00
N PRO A 180 19.48 16.38 5.54
CA PRO A 180 19.41 15.30 6.51
C PRO A 180 18.54 15.69 7.71
N ILE A 181 17.72 14.76 8.20
CA ILE A 181 16.80 15.00 9.33
C ILE A 181 17.27 14.20 10.53
N PRO A 182 17.68 14.84 11.64
CA PRO A 182 17.94 14.14 12.89
C PRO A 182 16.67 13.44 13.38
N VAL A 183 16.75 12.14 13.69
CA VAL A 183 15.58 11.33 14.04
C VAL A 183 15.32 11.41 15.56
N ASN A 184 14.15 11.94 15.93
CA ASN A 184 13.67 12.06 17.31
C ASN A 184 12.13 12.22 17.32
N GLY A 185 11.50 12.26 18.50
CA GLY A 185 10.04 12.36 18.61
C GLY A 185 9.42 13.56 17.89
N LYS A 186 10.11 14.70 17.84
CA LYS A 186 9.61 15.91 17.16
C LYS A 186 9.67 15.81 15.64
N THR A 187 10.62 15.05 15.11
CA THR A 187 10.84 14.90 13.66
C THR A 187 10.23 13.62 13.11
N TRP A 188 9.71 12.72 13.94
CA TRP A 188 9.23 11.40 13.53
C TRP A 188 8.22 11.47 12.37
N LYS A 189 7.21 12.33 12.48
CA LYS A 189 6.17 12.52 11.46
C LYS A 189 6.65 13.18 10.18
N THR A 190 7.84 13.78 10.17
CA THR A 190 8.43 14.47 9.00
C THR A 190 9.37 13.57 8.18
N LEU A 191 9.60 12.34 8.65
CA LEU A 191 10.38 11.31 7.96
C LEU A 191 9.58 10.68 6.80
N PRO A 192 10.24 9.96 5.87
CA PRO A 192 9.56 9.19 4.83
C PRO A 192 8.49 8.25 5.40
N GLY A 193 7.34 8.17 4.73
CA GLY A 193 6.14 7.47 5.21
C GLY A 193 5.39 8.14 6.38
N GLY A 194 5.86 9.30 6.85
CA GLY A 194 5.15 10.16 7.81
C GLY A 194 4.22 11.16 7.11
N LYS A 195 3.25 11.71 7.85
CA LYS A 195 2.26 12.65 7.30
C LYS A 195 2.79 14.08 7.13
N ASP A 196 3.68 14.54 8.00
CA ASP A 196 4.13 15.93 8.11
C ASP A 196 5.38 16.22 7.27
N GLN A 197 5.58 15.50 6.16
CA GLN A 197 6.76 15.64 5.33
C GLN A 197 6.77 16.95 4.54
N ALA A 198 7.91 17.65 4.61
CA ALA A 198 8.26 18.67 3.63
C ALA A 198 8.58 18.03 2.26
N ILE A 199 8.28 18.75 1.18
CA ILE A 199 8.61 18.35 -0.19
C ILE A 199 10.15 18.27 -0.35
N PRO A 200 10.70 17.25 -1.03
CA PRO A 200 10.02 16.10 -1.63
C PRO A 200 9.48 15.11 -0.58
N LYS A 201 8.26 14.62 -0.81
CA LYS A 201 7.60 13.58 0.00
C LYS A 201 8.00 12.21 -0.53
N ILE A 202 8.37 11.29 0.35
CA ILE A 202 8.76 9.92 -0.01
C ILE A 202 7.86 8.97 0.77
N ASN A 203 6.98 8.27 0.06
CA ASN A 203 5.92 7.46 0.66
C ASN A 203 5.86 6.07 0.02
N PRO A 204 5.41 5.06 0.77
CA PRO A 204 5.06 3.78 0.18
C PRO A 204 3.88 3.99 -0.77
N PHE A 205 3.89 3.33 -1.92
CA PHE A 205 2.79 3.41 -2.87
C PHE A 205 2.21 2.03 -3.12
N VAL A 206 0.91 1.90 -2.90
CA VAL A 206 0.15 0.67 -3.06
C VAL A 206 -1.24 1.00 -3.58
N ARG A 207 -1.57 0.48 -4.76
CA ARG A 207 -2.86 0.72 -5.43
C ARG A 207 -3.25 -0.52 -6.23
N TYR A 208 -4.55 -0.70 -6.39
CA TYR A 208 -5.16 -1.74 -7.20
C TYR A 208 -6.38 -1.15 -7.93
N ALA A 209 -6.88 -1.86 -8.94
CA ALA A 209 -8.03 -1.47 -9.73
C ALA A 209 -8.73 -2.72 -10.26
N PHE A 210 -10.02 -2.58 -10.59
CA PHE A 210 -10.80 -3.62 -11.27
C PHE A 210 -11.32 -3.10 -12.60
N ASN A 211 -11.50 -4.01 -13.54
CA ASN A 211 -12.10 -3.70 -14.82
C ASN A 211 -13.57 -3.32 -14.58
N LYS A 212 -13.96 -2.09 -14.94
CA LYS A 212 -15.38 -1.71 -14.98
C LYS A 212 -16.07 -2.24 -16.23
N LEU A 213 -15.37 -2.14 -17.35
CA LEU A 213 -15.84 -2.59 -18.66
C LEU A 213 -15.19 -3.92 -19.03
N ALA A 214 -15.92 -4.77 -19.73
CA ALA A 214 -15.40 -6.04 -20.23
C ALA A 214 -14.19 -5.78 -21.16
N THR A 215 -13.12 -6.55 -20.96
CA THR A 215 -12.01 -6.59 -21.91
C THR A 215 -12.44 -7.49 -23.08
N ASP A 216 -12.34 -6.99 -24.30
CA ASP A 216 -12.83 -7.69 -25.49
C ASP A 216 -11.71 -8.26 -26.38
N GLY A 217 -10.45 -8.06 -25.98
CA GLY A 217 -9.25 -8.47 -26.72
C GLY A 217 -9.10 -7.84 -28.10
N LYS A 218 -9.99 -6.90 -28.48
CA LYS A 218 -10.09 -6.32 -29.83
C LYS A 218 -9.86 -4.82 -29.83
N SER A 219 -10.14 -4.15 -28.71
CA SER A 219 -10.07 -2.70 -28.56
C SER A 219 -8.67 -2.17 -28.22
N GLY A 220 -7.63 -3.02 -28.33
CA GLY A 220 -6.24 -2.68 -27.97
C GLY A 220 -5.99 -2.77 -26.47
N ASP A 221 -5.05 -1.97 -25.98
CA ASP A 221 -4.63 -2.00 -24.58
C ASP A 221 -5.76 -1.53 -23.66
N TYR A 222 -6.13 -2.37 -22.70
CA TYR A 222 -7.00 -1.95 -21.61
C TYR A 222 -6.20 -1.16 -20.58
N GLN A 223 -6.50 0.14 -20.48
CA GLN A 223 -5.85 1.02 -19.50
C GLN A 223 -6.81 1.27 -18.33
N PHE A 224 -6.34 1.05 -17.10
CA PHE A 224 -7.07 1.37 -15.87
C PHE A 224 -7.13 2.91 -15.67
N ARG A 225 -8.03 3.57 -16.41
CA ARG A 225 -8.17 5.03 -16.43
C ARG A 225 -9.59 5.41 -16.08
N TYR A 226 -9.71 6.34 -15.14
CA TYR A 226 -11.00 6.87 -14.72
C TYR A 226 -11.62 7.73 -15.83
N THR A 227 -10.79 8.52 -16.51
CA THR A 227 -11.21 9.41 -17.62
C THR A 227 -11.78 8.68 -18.83
N THR A 228 -11.37 7.43 -19.09
CA THR A 228 -11.94 6.60 -20.17
C THR A 228 -13.12 5.74 -19.70
N GLY A 229 -13.47 5.79 -18.40
CA GLY A 229 -14.53 4.98 -17.82
C GLY A 229 -14.19 3.50 -17.68
N ASN A 230 -12.90 3.14 -17.62
CA ASN A 230 -12.46 1.74 -17.47
C ASN A 230 -12.37 1.30 -16.00
N VAL A 231 -12.47 2.23 -15.05
CA VAL A 231 -12.53 1.97 -13.60
C VAL A 231 -13.69 2.73 -12.98
N ASP A 232 -14.14 2.31 -11.80
CA ASP A 232 -15.32 2.90 -11.16
C ASP A 232 -15.00 4.21 -10.43
N GLU A 233 -13.80 4.30 -9.86
CA GLU A 233 -13.42 5.43 -9.00
C GLU A 233 -12.09 6.05 -9.42
N SER A 234 -11.91 7.34 -9.11
CA SER A 234 -10.71 8.09 -9.51
C SER A 234 -9.44 7.62 -8.82
N ASP A 235 -9.55 6.97 -7.66
CA ASP A 235 -8.41 6.39 -6.95
C ASP A 235 -8.04 4.97 -7.43
N GLU A 236 -8.84 4.38 -8.31
CA GLU A 236 -8.51 3.18 -9.09
C GLU A 236 -7.75 3.56 -10.38
N GLU A 237 -7.49 4.85 -10.63
CA GLU A 237 -6.69 5.28 -11.77
C GLU A 237 -5.23 4.81 -11.60
N MET A 238 -4.76 4.05 -12.59
CA MET A 238 -3.37 3.61 -12.75
C MET A 238 -2.69 4.30 -13.94
N TYR A 239 -3.23 5.43 -14.39
CA TYR A 239 -2.53 6.35 -15.27
C TYR A 239 -1.95 7.49 -14.45
N PHE A 240 -0.65 7.67 -14.55
CA PHE A 240 0.10 8.64 -13.77
C PHE A 240 0.70 9.68 -14.69
N ASP A 241 0.05 10.84 -14.79
CA ASP A 241 0.51 11.98 -15.58
C ASP A 241 1.54 12.80 -14.80
N PHE A 242 2.70 12.20 -14.55
CA PHE A 242 3.75 12.84 -13.77
C PHE A 242 4.52 13.86 -14.60
N ASP A 243 4.73 15.04 -14.01
CA ASP A 243 5.64 16.05 -14.53
C ASP A 243 7.09 15.81 -14.03
N ALA A 244 7.93 16.85 -14.08
CA ALA A 244 9.33 16.75 -13.63
C ALA A 244 9.52 16.69 -12.10
N LEU A 245 8.47 16.91 -11.31
CA LEU A 245 8.50 16.98 -9.85
C LEU A 245 8.06 15.67 -9.19
N ASP A 246 7.38 14.80 -9.95
CA ASP A 246 6.85 13.54 -9.46
C ASP A 246 7.63 12.34 -10.00
N ALA A 247 7.69 11.29 -9.19
CA ALA A 247 8.27 10.01 -9.61
C ALA A 247 7.58 8.85 -8.88
N LEU A 248 7.38 7.75 -9.60
CA LEU A 248 6.95 6.48 -9.05
C LEU A 248 8.00 5.40 -9.33
N LEU A 249 8.40 4.73 -8.26
CA LEU A 249 9.24 3.54 -8.34
C LEU A 249 8.36 2.30 -8.16
N VAL A 250 8.18 1.54 -9.23
CA VAL A 250 7.41 0.29 -9.21
C VAL A 250 8.33 -0.87 -8.82
N LEU A 251 8.05 -1.49 -7.68
CA LEU A 251 8.82 -2.64 -7.16
C LEU A 251 8.15 -3.99 -7.41
N GLY A 252 6.83 -3.99 -7.62
CA GLY A 252 6.03 -5.18 -7.89
C GLY A 252 4.80 -4.82 -8.72
N LEU A 253 4.31 -5.79 -9.47
CA LEU A 253 3.13 -5.68 -10.32
C LEU A 253 2.37 -6.99 -10.24
N GLY A 254 1.12 -6.93 -9.79
CA GLY A 254 0.20 -8.06 -9.79
C GLY A 254 -0.90 -7.86 -10.81
N ILE A 255 -1.26 -8.95 -11.50
CA ILE A 255 -2.48 -8.97 -12.31
C ILE A 255 -3.20 -10.30 -12.12
N ARG A 256 -4.53 -10.27 -12.22
CA ARG A 256 -5.36 -11.46 -12.19
C ARG A 256 -6.37 -11.40 -13.33
N ALA A 257 -6.41 -12.46 -14.13
CA ALA A 257 -7.49 -12.68 -15.09
C ALA A 257 -8.65 -13.38 -14.38
N ASP A 258 -9.88 -13.03 -14.75
CA ASP A 258 -11.12 -13.63 -14.28
C ASP A 258 -11.61 -14.76 -15.21
N VAL A 259 -11.38 -14.61 -16.52
CA VAL A 259 -11.90 -15.50 -17.57
C VAL A 259 -10.83 -15.78 -18.64
N PRO A 260 -10.79 -16.99 -19.25
CA PRO A 260 -9.88 -17.26 -20.37
C PRO A 260 -10.12 -16.33 -21.57
N GLY A 261 -9.04 -15.89 -22.22
CA GLY A 261 -9.11 -15.13 -23.47
C GLY A 261 -9.36 -13.62 -23.34
N HIS A 262 -9.56 -13.13 -22.12
CA HIS A 262 -9.78 -11.70 -21.84
C HIS A 262 -8.48 -10.91 -21.56
N LEU A 263 -7.37 -11.62 -21.37
CA LEU A 263 -6.04 -11.08 -21.11
C LEU A 263 -5.02 -11.99 -21.80
N ALA A 264 -4.10 -11.37 -22.55
CA ALA A 264 -3.00 -12.06 -23.21
C ALA A 264 -1.64 -11.64 -22.64
N GLU A 265 -1.46 -10.33 -22.44
CA GLU A 265 -0.19 -9.73 -22.06
C GLU A 265 -0.40 -8.55 -21.12
N THR A 266 0.59 -8.28 -20.27
CA THR A 266 0.64 -7.17 -19.33
C THR A 266 1.94 -6.40 -19.47
N ALA A 267 1.87 -5.07 -19.42
CA ALA A 267 3.06 -4.22 -19.35
C ALA A 267 2.74 -2.86 -18.71
N LEU A 268 3.81 -2.16 -18.32
CA LEU A 268 3.76 -0.75 -17.96
C LEU A 268 4.10 0.10 -19.19
N LEU A 269 3.20 0.99 -19.59
CA LEU A 269 3.48 1.97 -20.63
C LEU A 269 4.08 3.23 -19.99
N ILE A 270 5.37 3.49 -20.24
CA ILE A 270 6.09 4.62 -19.64
C ILE A 270 6.66 5.50 -20.76
N ALA A 271 6.21 6.75 -20.84
CA ALA A 271 6.64 7.70 -21.87
C ALA A 271 6.52 7.17 -23.32
N GLY A 272 5.50 6.36 -23.58
CA GLY A 272 5.23 5.77 -24.90
C GLY A 272 5.90 4.42 -25.16
N ASP A 273 6.76 3.94 -24.26
CA ASP A 273 7.45 2.64 -24.38
C ASP A 273 6.87 1.60 -23.41
N TYR A 274 6.67 0.37 -23.88
CA TYR A 274 6.25 -0.74 -23.03
C TYR A 274 7.43 -1.32 -22.22
N HIS A 275 7.15 -1.59 -20.96
CA HIS A 275 8.08 -2.19 -20.01
C HIS A 275 7.46 -3.40 -19.30
N PRO A 276 8.07 -4.59 -19.43
CA PRO A 276 9.23 -4.90 -20.28
C PRO A 276 8.90 -4.83 -21.78
N LYS A 277 9.91 -4.65 -22.65
CA LYS A 277 9.72 -4.53 -24.10
C LYS A 277 9.07 -5.75 -24.77
N GLY A 278 9.23 -6.93 -24.18
CA GLY A 278 8.62 -8.17 -24.68
C GLY A 278 7.21 -8.42 -24.16
N LEU A 279 6.67 -7.48 -23.38
CA LEU A 279 5.45 -7.65 -22.58
C LEU A 279 5.58 -8.87 -21.64
N ILE A 280 4.64 -9.04 -20.72
CA ILE A 280 4.61 -10.20 -19.84
C ILE A 280 3.41 -11.03 -20.28
N PRO A 281 3.59 -12.24 -20.83
CA PRO A 281 2.48 -13.13 -21.12
C PRO A 281 1.71 -13.40 -19.83
N THR A 282 0.44 -13.03 -19.82
CA THR A 282 -0.44 -13.13 -18.66
C THR A 282 -1.81 -13.56 -19.15
N THR A 283 -2.14 -14.82 -18.91
CA THR A 283 -3.44 -15.40 -19.24
C THR A 283 -4.05 -15.97 -17.97
N LEU A 284 -5.30 -16.47 -18.03
CA LEU A 284 -5.86 -17.16 -16.86
C LEU A 284 -5.04 -18.41 -16.46
N ALA A 285 -4.49 -19.13 -17.44
CA ALA A 285 -3.81 -20.41 -17.21
C ALA A 285 -2.30 -20.26 -16.93
N ASP A 286 -1.68 -19.21 -17.46
CA ASP A 286 -0.26 -18.92 -17.32
C ASP A 286 -0.07 -17.44 -16.97
N ASN A 287 0.17 -17.18 -15.69
CA ASN A 287 0.31 -15.83 -15.16
C ASN A 287 1.47 -15.77 -14.15
N PRO A 288 2.66 -15.35 -14.59
CA PRO A 288 3.81 -15.20 -13.69
C PRO A 288 3.66 -14.02 -12.71
N LEU A 289 2.67 -13.15 -12.90
CA LEU A 289 2.35 -12.01 -12.04
C LEU A 289 1.16 -12.29 -11.12
N HIS A 290 0.68 -13.54 -11.08
CA HIS A 290 -0.42 -13.91 -10.21
C HIS A 290 0.04 -13.73 -8.76
N PHE A 291 -0.63 -12.82 -8.03
CA PHE A 291 -0.39 -12.43 -6.63
C PHE A 291 0.64 -11.33 -6.33
N GLY A 292 1.17 -10.62 -7.33
CA GLY A 292 2.00 -9.42 -7.12
C GLY A 292 3.45 -9.68 -6.70
#